data_AF-A0A7S0U741-F1
#
_entry.id   AF-A0A7S0U741-F1
#
_cell.length_a   1.000
_cell.length_b   1.000
_cell.length_c   1.000
_cell.angle_alpha   90.00
_cell.angle_beta   90.00
_cell.angle_gamma   90.00
#
_symmetry.space_group_name_H-M   'P 1'
#
loop_
_entity.id
_entity.type
_entity.pdbx_description
1 polymer ?
#
loop_
_entity_poly.entity_id
_entity_poly.type
_entity_poly.pdbx_seq_one_letter_code
_entity_poly.pdbx_strand_id
1 'polypeptide(L)'
;GQGVAEMVSRYYLVAELQELRAGMKQRVEKAISVQRSKIQDFQKRLEESDGADEWRQKGEVLSMSMHAIKQGATEVTVPDWSNLDEETQEPAQLKVSLDPSKSAQENVELMFLRFKKLNRQREAVTPLIKQCEASLVELVEVLETLQTMPKASPDQAAAATRVLRSLECGLESRGIVKRRKASDTLSA
;
A
#
# COMPACT_ATOMS: atom_id res chain seq x y z
N GLY A 1 -46.55 -35.09 1.47
CA GLY A 1 -46.89 -34.65 2.83
C GLY A 1 -46.10 -33.40 3.17
N GLN A 2 -46.74 -32.39 3.76
CA GLN A 2 -46.18 -31.06 4.02
C GLN A 2 -44.84 -31.08 4.80
N GLY A 3 -44.62 -32.07 5.68
CA GLY A 3 -43.36 -32.20 6.44
C GLY A 3 -42.11 -32.50 5.61
N VAL A 4 -42.24 -33.21 4.48
CA VAL A 4 -41.08 -33.48 3.59
C VAL A 4 -40.65 -32.20 2.88
N ALA A 5 -41.61 -31.39 2.42
CA ALA A 5 -41.32 -30.11 1.78
C ALA A 5 -40.63 -29.15 2.76
N GLU A 6 -41.09 -29.09 4.01
CA GLU A 6 -40.49 -28.25 5.04
C GLU A 6 -39.07 -28.68 5.42
N MET A 7 -38.82 -29.99 5.57
CA MET A 7 -37.48 -30.52 5.80
C MET A 7 -36.51 -30.17 4.67
N VAL A 8 -36.96 -30.30 3.42
CA VAL A 8 -36.19 -29.96 2.23
C VAL A 8 -35.87 -28.45 2.22
N SER A 9 -36.84 -27.59 2.48
CA SER A 9 -36.62 -26.13 2.58
C SER A 9 -35.59 -25.77 3.66
N ARG A 10 -35.67 -26.39 4.85
CA ARG A 10 -34.71 -26.16 5.94
C ARG A 10 -33.29 -26.59 5.58
N TYR A 11 -33.15 -27.69 4.85
CA TYR A 11 -31.86 -28.16 4.33
C TYR A 11 -31.24 -27.13 3.37
N TYR A 12 -32.03 -26.62 2.42
CA TYR A 12 -31.56 -25.63 1.45
C TYR A 12 -31.10 -24.33 2.09
N LEU A 13 -31.72 -23.86 3.18
CA LEU A 13 -31.27 -22.65 3.89
C LEU A 13 -29.84 -22.78 4.44
N VAL A 14 -29.50 -23.96 4.97
CA VAL A 14 -28.15 -24.22 5.50
C VAL A 14 -27.14 -24.39 4.36
N ALA A 15 -27.53 -25.06 3.27
CA ALA A 15 -26.68 -25.21 2.09
C ALA A 15 -26.36 -23.86 1.43
N GLU A 16 -27.37 -22.99 1.25
CA GLU A 16 -27.21 -21.65 0.69
C GLU A 16 -26.23 -20.81 1.52
N LEU A 17 -26.35 -20.85 2.86
CA LEU A 17 -25.43 -20.15 3.74
C LEU A 17 -23.98 -20.65 3.54
N GLN A 18 -23.78 -21.96 3.42
CA GLN A 18 -22.46 -22.56 3.25
C GLN A 18 -21.82 -22.14 1.93
N GLU A 19 -22.58 -22.18 0.83
CA GLU A 19 -22.12 -21.74 -0.49
C GLU A 19 -21.78 -20.25 -0.50
N LEU A 20 -22.66 -19.40 0.07
CA LEU A 20 -22.41 -17.97 0.20
C LEU A 20 -21.13 -17.70 1.01
N ARG A 21 -20.98 -18.35 2.16
CA ARG A 21 -19.80 -18.22 3.02
C ARG A 21 -18.52 -18.64 2.29
N ALA A 22 -18.53 -19.77 1.59
CA ALA A 22 -17.37 -20.27 0.85
C ALA A 22 -16.98 -19.32 -0.29
N GLY A 23 -17.96 -18.86 -1.07
CA GLY A 23 -17.73 -17.90 -2.16
C GLY A 23 -17.21 -16.55 -1.64
N MET A 24 -17.78 -16.04 -0.55
CA MET A 24 -17.32 -14.80 0.08
C MET A 24 -15.89 -14.95 0.62
N LYS A 25 -15.57 -16.07 1.28
CA LYS A 25 -14.22 -16.37 1.78
C LYS A 25 -13.18 -16.31 0.66
N GLN A 26 -13.41 -17.02 -0.46
CA GLN A 26 -12.48 -17.01 -1.59
C GLN A 26 -12.25 -15.61 -2.16
N ARG A 27 -13.32 -14.80 -2.26
CA ARG A 27 -13.24 -13.43 -2.76
C ARG A 27 -12.47 -12.51 -1.81
N VAL A 28 -12.68 -12.66 -0.50
CA VAL A 28 -11.95 -11.92 0.54
C VAL A 28 -10.47 -12.30 0.54
N GLU A 29 -10.13 -13.58 0.49
CA GLU A 29 -8.73 -14.05 0.39
C GLU A 29 -8.03 -13.49 -0.86
N LYS A 30 -8.73 -13.48 -2.00
CA LYS A 30 -8.23 -12.87 -3.23
C LYS A 30 -8.03 -11.37 -3.08
N ALA A 31 -8.96 -10.66 -2.44
CA ALA A 31 -8.84 -9.23 -2.18
C ALA A 31 -7.64 -8.93 -1.26
N ILE A 32 -7.42 -9.72 -0.21
CA ILE A 32 -6.24 -9.62 0.67
C ILE A 32 -4.95 -9.78 -0.14
N SER A 33 -4.86 -10.82 -0.98
CA SER A 33 -3.69 -11.04 -1.84
C SER A 33 -3.42 -9.84 -2.76
N VAL A 34 -4.46 -9.27 -3.36
CA VAL A 34 -4.34 -8.07 -4.20
C VAL A 34 -3.84 -6.86 -3.40
N GLN A 35 -4.38 -6.61 -2.20
CA GLN A 35 -3.93 -5.48 -1.37
C GLN A 35 -2.48 -5.65 -0.93
N ARG A 36 -2.06 -6.87 -0.55
CA ARG A 36 -0.64 -7.17 -0.22
C ARG A 36 0.28 -6.89 -1.40
N SER A 37 -0.09 -7.33 -2.61
CA SER A 37 0.70 -7.05 -3.82
C SER A 37 0.82 -5.54 -4.09
N LYS A 38 -0.28 -4.79 -3.94
CA LYS A 38 -0.24 -3.32 -4.09
C LYS A 38 0.67 -2.67 -3.07
N ILE A 39 0.61 -3.08 -1.81
CA ILE A 39 1.50 -2.57 -0.75
C ILE A 39 2.96 -2.82 -1.13
N GLN A 40 3.30 -4.04 -1.57
CA GLN A 40 4.67 -4.37 -2.01
C GLN A 40 5.12 -3.51 -3.19
N ASP A 41 4.27 -3.30 -4.19
CA ASP A 41 4.59 -2.45 -5.35
C ASP A 41 4.78 -0.98 -4.95
N PHE A 42 3.98 -0.49 -4.01
CA PHE A 42 4.10 0.86 -3.47
C PHE A 42 5.34 1.01 -2.57
N GLN A 43 5.68 0.01 -1.77
CA GLN A 43 6.91 -0.01 -0.99
C GLN A 43 8.14 0.06 -1.88
N LYS A 44 8.20 -0.70 -2.98
CA LYS A 44 9.28 -0.58 -3.97
C LYS A 44 9.41 0.83 -4.56
N ARG A 45 8.28 1.48 -4.88
CA ARG A 45 8.30 2.88 -5.36
C ARG A 45 8.74 3.88 -4.29
N LEU A 46 8.48 3.55 -3.02
CA LEU A 46 8.93 4.34 -1.88
C LEU A 46 10.45 4.20 -1.72
N GLU A 47 10.97 2.97 -1.81
CA GLU A 47 12.41 2.66 -1.83
C GLU A 47 13.14 3.34 -2.99
N GLU A 48 12.54 3.40 -4.19
CA GLU A 48 13.08 4.18 -5.32
C GLU A 48 13.13 5.69 -5.03
N SER A 49 12.35 6.17 -4.06
CA SER A 49 12.35 7.55 -3.57
C SER A 49 13.25 7.74 -2.34
N ASP A 50 13.84 6.66 -1.81
CA ASP A 50 14.84 6.75 -0.75
C ASP A 50 16.05 7.54 -1.26
N GLY A 51 16.68 8.28 -0.36
CA GLY A 51 17.71 9.24 -0.71
C GLY A 51 17.18 10.59 -1.18
N ALA A 52 15.85 10.84 -1.18
CA ALA A 52 15.32 12.20 -1.33
C ALA A 52 16.01 13.18 -0.36
N ASP A 53 16.10 12.79 0.91
CA ASP A 53 16.71 13.60 1.96
C ASP A 53 18.23 13.79 1.74
N GLU A 54 18.92 12.82 1.13
CA GLU A 54 20.32 12.99 0.71
C GLU A 54 20.48 14.08 -0.37
N TRP A 55 19.55 14.16 -1.33
CA TRP A 55 19.58 15.23 -2.34
C TRP A 55 19.32 16.60 -1.73
N ARG A 56 18.47 16.66 -0.70
CA ARG A 56 18.26 17.88 0.07
C ARG A 56 19.55 18.28 0.81
N GLN A 57 20.17 17.36 1.54
CA GLN A 57 21.43 17.59 2.26
C GLN A 57 22.54 18.03 1.30
N LYS A 58 22.72 17.34 0.17
CA LYS A 58 23.68 17.74 -0.89
C LYS A 58 23.41 19.15 -1.38
N GLY A 59 22.15 19.52 -1.61
CA GLY A 59 21.77 20.88 -2.00
C GLY A 59 22.10 21.93 -0.94
N GLU A 60 21.81 21.66 0.33
CA GLU A 60 22.10 22.53 1.47
C GLU A 60 23.62 22.75 1.63
N VAL A 61 24.40 21.68 1.72
CA VAL A 61 25.87 21.75 1.85
C VAL A 61 26.49 22.46 0.64
N LEU A 62 26.09 22.10 -0.58
CA LEU A 62 26.64 22.70 -1.79
C LEU A 62 26.29 24.19 -1.89
N SER A 63 25.12 24.62 -1.41
CA SER A 63 24.73 26.04 -1.38
C SER A 63 25.62 26.89 -0.47
N MET A 64 26.12 26.32 0.62
CA MET A 64 27.03 26.99 1.55
C MET A 64 28.48 27.01 1.02
N SER A 65 28.84 26.03 0.20
CA SER A 65 30.19 25.85 -0.34
C SER A 65 30.31 26.19 -1.83
N MET A 66 29.41 27.00 -2.39
CA MET A 66 29.43 27.35 -3.82
C MET A 66 30.76 27.95 -4.30
N HIS A 67 31.46 28.68 -3.42
CA HIS A 67 32.77 29.27 -3.71
C HIS A 67 33.87 28.23 -3.97
N ALA A 68 33.70 27.00 -3.50
CA ALA A 68 34.64 25.90 -3.74
C ALA A 68 34.45 25.22 -5.12
N ILE A 69 33.35 25.51 -5.81
CA ILE A 69 33.00 24.88 -7.09
C ILE A 69 33.75 25.58 -8.22
N LYS A 70 34.61 24.82 -8.92
CA LYS A 70 35.30 25.30 -10.13
C LYS A 70 34.41 25.11 -11.37
N GLN A 71 34.47 26.06 -12.29
CA GLN A 71 33.77 25.94 -13.57
C GLN A 71 34.27 24.71 -14.35
N GLY A 72 33.34 23.92 -14.89
CA GLY A 72 33.68 22.70 -15.62
C GLY A 72 34.04 21.49 -14.74
N ALA A 73 33.95 21.59 -13.42
CA ALA A 73 34.20 20.46 -12.52
C ALA A 73 33.07 19.41 -12.61
N THR A 74 33.43 18.14 -12.60
CA THR A 74 32.49 17.00 -12.55
C THR A 74 32.16 16.57 -11.12
N GLU A 75 32.93 17.03 -10.14
CA GLU A 75 32.76 16.74 -8.72
C GLU A 75 33.40 17.82 -7.85
N VAL A 76 32.91 17.92 -6.62
CA VAL A 76 33.52 18.75 -5.56
C VAL A 76 33.44 18.01 -4.22
N THR A 77 34.46 18.18 -3.39
CA THR A 77 34.45 17.72 -2.00
C THR A 77 34.32 18.94 -1.09
N VAL A 78 33.32 18.93 -0.22
CA VAL A 78 32.96 20.06 0.64
C VAL A 78 32.67 19.58 2.07
N PRO A 79 32.99 20.39 3.10
CA PRO A 79 32.72 20.01 4.49
C PRO A 79 31.21 20.03 4.76
N ASP A 80 30.69 18.94 5.32
CA ASP A 80 29.32 18.84 5.81
C ASP A 80 29.27 19.15 7.31
N TRP A 81 28.94 20.39 7.65
CA TRP A 81 28.86 20.84 9.04
C TRP A 81 27.73 20.20 9.85
N SER A 82 26.80 19.49 9.19
CA SER A 82 25.70 18.79 9.87
C SER A 82 26.09 17.38 10.31
N ASN A 83 27.26 16.90 9.86
CA ASN A 83 27.76 15.58 10.17
C ASN A 83 29.21 15.67 10.64
N LEU A 84 29.46 15.38 11.92
CA LEU A 84 30.80 15.42 12.50
C LEU A 84 31.37 14.02 12.52
N ASP A 85 32.65 13.90 12.15
CA ASP A 85 33.42 12.69 12.31
C ASP A 85 33.51 12.33 13.81
N GLU A 86 33.18 11.09 14.16
CA GLU A 86 33.08 10.65 15.54
C GLU A 86 34.43 10.70 16.27
N GLU A 87 35.53 10.46 15.56
CA GLU A 87 36.89 10.41 16.13
C GLU A 87 37.53 11.80 16.20
N THR A 88 37.43 12.58 15.13
CA THR A 88 38.14 13.87 15.03
C THR A 88 37.30 15.06 15.49
N GLN A 89 35.97 14.90 15.59
CA GLN A 89 35.01 15.98 15.84
C GLN A 89 35.04 17.09 14.78
N GLU A 90 35.60 16.81 13.60
CA GLU A 90 35.63 17.72 12.45
C GLU A 90 34.47 17.43 11.46
N PRO A 91 34.07 18.39 10.62
CA PRO A 91 33.05 18.15 9.60
C PRO A 91 33.45 17.04 8.64
N ALA A 92 32.56 16.07 8.46
CA ALA A 92 32.72 15.02 7.48
C ALA A 92 32.85 15.61 6.07
N GLN A 93 33.70 15.00 5.23
CA GLN A 93 33.88 15.44 3.86
C GLN A 93 32.81 14.82 2.96
N LEU A 94 31.96 15.66 2.37
CA LEU A 94 30.92 15.22 1.43
C LEU A 94 31.39 15.42 -0.01
N LYS A 95 31.44 14.33 -0.76
CA LYS A 95 31.71 14.34 -2.19
C LYS A 95 30.41 14.46 -2.98
N VAL A 96 30.29 15.49 -3.82
CA VAL A 96 29.10 15.78 -4.62
C VAL A 96 29.46 15.79 -6.11
N SER A 97 28.76 14.99 -6.91
CA SER A 97 28.86 15.03 -8.38
C SER A 97 28.14 16.24 -8.95
N LEU A 98 28.75 16.87 -9.94
CA LEU A 98 28.29 18.10 -10.59
C LEU A 98 28.12 17.87 -12.09
N ASP A 99 27.22 18.64 -12.70
CA ASP A 99 27.16 18.83 -14.14
C ASP A 99 28.17 19.92 -14.55
N PRO A 100 29.24 19.58 -15.29
CA PRO A 100 30.29 20.52 -15.67
C PRO A 100 29.79 21.60 -16.65
N SER A 101 28.65 21.39 -17.31
CA SER A 101 28.04 22.38 -18.21
C SER A 101 27.24 23.45 -17.46
N LYS A 102 27.07 23.29 -16.14
CA LYS A 102 26.22 24.12 -15.29
C LYS A 102 27.03 24.99 -14.34
N SER A 103 26.48 26.16 -14.01
CA SER A 103 27.02 27.01 -12.95
C SER A 103 26.89 26.36 -11.57
N ALA A 104 27.59 26.91 -10.58
CA ALA A 104 27.47 26.49 -9.18
C ALA A 104 26.01 26.54 -8.69
N GLN A 105 25.32 27.65 -8.98
CA GLN A 105 23.93 27.86 -8.57
C GLN A 105 22.97 26.90 -9.28
N GLU A 106 23.16 26.65 -10.59
CA GLU A 106 22.35 25.65 -11.31
C GLU A 106 22.58 24.23 -10.77
N ASN A 107 23.81 23.87 -10.40
CA ASN A 107 24.09 22.58 -9.77
C ASN A 107 23.36 22.43 -8.43
N VAL A 108 23.34 23.47 -7.59
CA VAL A 108 22.55 23.50 -6.34
C VAL A 108 21.06 23.33 -6.66
N GLU A 109 20.54 24.05 -7.65
CA GLU A 109 19.14 23.93 -8.06
C GLU A 109 18.79 22.52 -8.55
N LEU A 110 19.69 21.85 -9.29
CA LEU A 110 19.52 20.47 -9.72
C LEU A 110 19.37 19.50 -8.53
N MET A 111 20.14 19.69 -7.46
CA MET A 111 20.01 18.88 -6.23
C MET A 111 18.61 19.04 -5.64
N PHE A 112 18.13 20.27 -5.50
CA PHE A 112 16.78 20.54 -4.98
C PHE A 112 15.65 20.08 -5.90
N LEU A 113 15.83 20.17 -7.22
CA LEU A 113 14.87 19.63 -8.20
C LEU A 113 14.74 18.11 -8.06
N ARG A 114 15.87 17.42 -7.87
CA ARG A 114 15.87 15.97 -7.65
C ARG A 114 15.21 15.60 -6.33
N PHE A 115 15.51 16.31 -5.24
CA PHE A 115 14.78 16.18 -3.97
C PHE A 115 13.26 16.37 -4.16
N LYS A 116 12.84 17.47 -4.78
CA LYS A 116 11.40 17.77 -5.01
C LYS A 116 10.71 16.65 -5.79
N LYS A 117 11.37 16.09 -6.80
CA LYS A 117 10.84 14.97 -7.60
C LYS A 117 10.60 13.73 -6.73
N LEU A 118 11.62 13.29 -5.99
CA LEU A 118 11.53 12.10 -5.14
C LEU A 118 10.55 12.31 -3.98
N ASN A 119 10.55 13.50 -3.35
CA ASN A 119 9.62 13.82 -2.27
C ASN A 119 8.16 13.84 -2.74
N ARG A 120 7.87 14.34 -3.95
CA ARG A 120 6.52 14.26 -4.54
C ARG A 120 6.07 12.81 -4.75
N GLN A 121 6.97 11.93 -5.17
CA GLN A 121 6.67 10.49 -5.29
C GLN A 121 6.37 9.88 -3.93
N ARG A 122 7.19 10.16 -2.91
CA ARG A 122 6.97 9.76 -1.52
C ARG A 122 5.62 10.22 -0.99
N GLU A 123 5.29 11.51 -1.16
CA GLU A 123 4.03 12.10 -0.72
C GLU A 123 2.81 11.50 -1.44
N ALA A 124 2.94 11.15 -2.72
CA ALA A 124 1.86 10.53 -3.48
C ALA A 124 1.62 9.06 -3.11
N VAL A 125 2.69 8.30 -2.82
CA VAL A 125 2.62 6.85 -2.56
C VAL A 125 2.23 6.53 -1.11
N THR A 126 2.72 7.32 -0.14
CA THR A 126 2.44 7.13 1.29
C THR A 126 0.94 6.99 1.63
N PRO A 127 0.02 7.86 1.16
CA PRO A 127 -1.41 7.70 1.44
C PRO A 127 -2.01 6.45 0.78
N LEU A 128 -1.48 6.01 -0.37
CA LEU A 128 -1.96 4.80 -1.05
C LEU A 128 -1.63 3.54 -0.25
N ILE A 129 -0.45 3.48 0.38
CA ILE A 129 -0.07 2.39 1.29
C ILE A 129 -1.06 2.35 2.47
N LYS A 130 -1.29 3.49 3.13
CA LYS A 130 -2.22 3.58 4.26
C LYS A 130 -3.64 3.12 3.89
N GLN A 131 -4.13 3.50 2.71
CA GLN A 131 -5.44 3.05 2.22
C GLN A 131 -5.50 1.53 2.00
N CYS A 132 -4.43 0.93 1.46
CA CYS A 132 -4.34 -0.51 1.26
C CYS A 132 -4.25 -1.26 2.60
N GLU A 133 -3.48 -0.74 3.57
CA GLU A 133 -3.38 -1.30 4.92
C GLU A 133 -4.71 -1.26 5.66
N ALA A 134 -5.43 -0.13 5.62
CA ALA A 134 -6.76 -0.02 6.21
C ALA A 134 -7.74 -1.04 5.59
N SER A 135 -7.71 -1.18 4.26
CA SER A 135 -8.52 -2.20 3.57
C SER A 135 -8.12 -3.62 3.97
N LEU A 136 -6.84 -3.87 4.21
CA LEU A 136 -6.32 -5.17 4.61
C LEU A 136 -6.79 -5.55 6.02
N VAL A 137 -6.76 -4.62 6.98
CA VAL A 137 -7.27 -4.82 8.34
C VAL A 137 -8.73 -5.27 8.29
N GLU A 138 -9.58 -4.52 7.60
CA GLU A 138 -11.00 -4.85 7.47
C GLU A 138 -11.22 -6.22 6.81
N LEU A 139 -10.49 -6.51 5.72
CA LEU A 139 -10.61 -7.80 5.04
C LEU A 139 -10.18 -8.98 5.91
N VAL A 140 -9.17 -8.80 6.78
CA VAL A 140 -8.72 -9.83 7.72
C VAL A 140 -9.77 -10.08 8.79
N GLU A 141 -10.38 -9.04 9.36
CA GLU A 141 -11.48 -9.17 10.33
C GLU A 141 -12.70 -9.90 9.73
N VAL A 142 -13.04 -9.56 8.49
CA VAL A 142 -14.11 -10.26 7.75
C VAL A 142 -13.73 -11.73 7.52
N LEU A 143 -12.49 -12.02 7.13
CA LEU A 143 -12.04 -13.40 6.93
C LEU A 143 -12.11 -14.21 8.23
N GLU A 144 -11.68 -13.64 9.36
CA GLU A 144 -11.78 -14.27 10.68
C GLU A 144 -13.23 -14.56 11.06
N THR A 145 -14.13 -13.60 10.85
CA THR A 145 -15.58 -13.79 11.06
C THR A 145 -16.12 -14.95 10.22
N LEU A 146 -15.73 -15.00 8.94
CA LEU A 146 -16.11 -16.08 8.02
C LEU A 146 -15.46 -17.43 8.37
N GLN A 147 -14.37 -17.48 9.11
CA GLN A 147 -13.72 -18.73 9.52
C GLN A 147 -14.28 -19.25 10.84
N THR A 148 -14.61 -18.37 11.77
CA THR A 148 -15.05 -18.70 13.14
C THR A 148 -16.57 -18.87 13.27
N MET A 149 -17.35 -18.45 12.26
CA MET A 149 -18.81 -18.59 12.29
C MET A 149 -19.23 -20.05 12.55
N PRO A 150 -20.09 -20.32 13.56
CA PRO A 150 -20.51 -21.67 13.92
C PRO A 150 -21.44 -22.29 12.86
N LYS A 151 -21.66 -23.60 12.95
CA LYS A 151 -22.72 -24.26 12.17
C LYS A 151 -24.08 -23.71 12.60
N ALA A 152 -24.85 -23.22 11.64
CA ALA A 152 -26.17 -22.64 11.89
C ALA A 152 -27.28 -23.70 11.84
N SER A 153 -28.28 -23.58 12.72
CA SER A 153 -29.58 -24.22 12.49
C SER A 153 -30.28 -23.59 11.27
N PRO A 154 -31.32 -24.23 10.68
CA PRO A 154 -32.05 -23.65 9.55
C PRO A 154 -32.56 -22.22 9.80
N ASP A 155 -33.09 -21.96 10.99
CA ASP A 155 -33.62 -20.64 11.36
C ASP A 155 -32.50 -19.60 11.48
N GLN A 156 -31.35 -19.99 12.03
CA GLN A 156 -30.15 -19.15 12.10
C GLN A 156 -29.54 -18.92 10.72
N ALA A 157 -29.67 -19.88 9.80
CA ALA A 157 -29.04 -19.82 8.49
C ALA A 157 -29.63 -18.70 7.62
N ALA A 158 -30.95 -18.51 7.68
CA ALA A 158 -31.61 -17.41 6.99
C ALA A 158 -31.14 -16.04 7.50
N ALA A 159 -31.02 -15.87 8.82
CA ALA A 159 -30.53 -14.62 9.43
C ALA A 159 -29.06 -14.35 9.06
N ALA A 160 -28.20 -15.35 9.20
CA ALA A 160 -26.78 -15.25 8.85
C ALA A 160 -26.58 -14.93 7.36
N THR A 161 -27.38 -15.52 6.48
CA THR A 161 -27.34 -15.25 5.03
C THR A 161 -27.62 -13.78 4.73
N ARG A 162 -28.62 -13.17 5.39
CA ARG A 162 -28.91 -11.74 5.21
C ARG A 162 -27.76 -10.85 5.67
N VAL A 163 -27.15 -11.18 6.81
CA VAL A 163 -25.98 -10.45 7.34
C VAL A 163 -24.81 -10.55 6.37
N LEU A 164 -24.47 -11.76 5.89
CA LEU A 164 -23.38 -11.95 4.95
C LEU A 164 -23.61 -11.24 3.62
N ARG A 165 -24.84 -11.26 3.08
CA ARG A 165 -25.19 -10.50 1.86
C ARG A 165 -25.06 -8.99 2.07
N SER A 166 -25.47 -8.47 3.23
CA SER A 166 -25.29 -7.05 3.56
C SER A 166 -23.83 -6.67 3.63
N LEU A 167 -23.00 -7.50 4.28
CA LEU A 167 -21.55 -7.30 4.38
C LEU A 167 -20.88 -7.36 3.01
N GLU A 168 -21.21 -8.37 2.19
CA GLU A 168 -20.72 -8.52 0.82
C GLU A 168 -21.08 -7.28 -0.03
N CYS A 169 -22.32 -6.79 0.05
CA CYS A 169 -22.76 -5.58 -0.62
C CYS A 169 -21.97 -4.33 -0.18
N GLY A 170 -21.71 -4.20 1.13
CA GLY A 170 -20.92 -3.10 1.69
C GLY A 170 -19.44 -3.12 1.26
N LEU A 171 -18.85 -4.32 1.07
CA LEU A 171 -17.49 -4.47 0.56
C LEU A 171 -17.42 -4.20 -0.96
N GLU A 172 -18.46 -4.57 -1.70
CA GLU A 172 -18.55 -4.35 -3.14
C GLU A 172 -18.78 -2.87 -3.49
N SER A 173 -19.66 -2.18 -2.77
CA SER A 173 -19.99 -0.77 -3.03
C SER A 173 -18.80 0.16 -2.85
N ARG A 174 -17.91 -0.17 -1.91
CA ARG A 174 -16.64 0.53 -1.66
C ARG A 174 -15.50 0.05 -2.55
N GLY A 175 -15.73 -0.94 -3.42
CA GLY A 175 -14.71 -1.47 -4.34
C GLY A 175 -13.60 -2.28 -3.67
N ILE A 176 -13.78 -2.69 -2.41
CA ILE A 176 -12.81 -3.49 -1.65
C ILE A 176 -12.76 -4.94 -2.19
N VAL A 177 -13.92 -5.48 -2.57
CA VAL A 177 -14.06 -6.81 -3.19
C VAL A 177 -14.76 -6.68 -4.55
N LYS A 178 -14.27 -7.38 -5.58
CA LYS A 178 -14.89 -7.41 -6.92
C LYS A 178 -16.23 -8.13 -6.88
N ARG A 179 -17.28 -7.58 -7.52
CA ARG A 179 -18.59 -8.22 -7.68
C ARG A 179 -18.51 -9.63 -8.26
N ARG A 180 -19.42 -10.51 -7.82
CA ARG A 180 -19.65 -11.82 -8.42
C ARG A 180 -20.06 -11.66 -9.90
N LYS A 181 -19.46 -12.43 -10.81
CA LYS A 181 -19.93 -12.48 -12.20
C LYS A 181 -21.20 -13.34 -12.24
N ALA A 182 -22.20 -12.93 -13.03
CA ALA A 182 -23.46 -13.65 -13.17
C ALA A 182 -23.31 -15.08 -13.77
N SER A 183 -22.13 -15.45 -14.27
CA SER A 183 -21.84 -16.77 -14.84
C SER A 183 -21.63 -17.88 -13.81
N ASP A 184 -21.43 -17.55 -12.53
CA ASP A 184 -21.06 -18.54 -11.51
C ASP A 184 -22.28 -19.14 -10.77
N THR A 185 -23.51 -18.81 -11.20
CA THR A 185 -24.77 -19.29 -10.60
C THR A 185 -25.49 -20.38 -11.40
N LEU A 186 -24.86 -20.94 -12.45
CA LEU A 186 -25.46 -22.00 -13.28
C LEU A 186 -24.45 -23.14 -13.52
N SER A 187 -24.06 -23.83 -12.47
CA SER A 187 -23.58 -25.23 -12.54
C SER A 187 -23.55 -25.83 -11.13
N ALA A 188 -24.72 -26.28 -10.67
CA ALA A 188 -24.93 -27.45 -9.84
C ALA A 188 -26.44 -27.72 -9.76
#